data_AF-A0A1E5JXC9-F1
#
_entry.id   AF-A0A1E5JXC9-F1
#
_cell.length_a   1.000
_cell.length_b   1.000
_cell.length_c   1.000
_cell.angle_alpha   90.00
_cell.angle_beta   90.00
_cell.angle_gamma   90.00
#
_symmetry.space_group_name_H-M   'P 1'
#
loop_
_entity.id
_entity.type
_entity.pdbx_description
1 polymer ?
#
loop_
_entity_poly.entity_id
_entity_poly.type
_entity_poly.pdbx_seq_one_letter_code
_entity_poly.pdbx_strand_id
1 'polypeptide(L)'
;MILLPPIKRMKVKKPKDGLVYCLEDMNRVYSESTIEEVTQLHDMGYCIEDIAGLFDRDADEIFIGLYDQARKGNLKRPIFIQPRESV
;
A
#
# COMPACT_ATOMS: atom_id res chain seq x y z
N MET A 1 5.27 19.36 23.36
CA MET A 1 4.37 18.51 22.56
C MET A 1 3.83 19.38 21.44
N ILE A 2 4.26 19.18 20.18
CA ILE A 2 3.87 20.04 19.05
C ILE A 2 2.62 19.42 18.40
N LEU A 3 1.50 20.14 18.46
CA LEU A 3 0.27 19.75 17.77
C LEU A 3 0.42 20.14 16.29
N LEU A 4 0.50 19.15 15.40
CA LEU A 4 0.49 19.43 13.96
C LEU A 4 -0.91 19.89 13.54
N PRO A 5 -1.03 20.93 12.70
CA PRO A 5 -2.33 21.40 12.24
C PRO A 5 -3.02 20.36 11.33
N PRO A 6 -4.36 20.37 11.25
CA PRO A 6 -5.10 19.47 10.39
C PRO A 6 -4.72 19.67 8.93
N ILE A 7 -4.32 18.58 8.25
CA ILE A 7 -3.94 18.59 6.83
C ILE A 7 -5.19 18.90 5.99
N LYS A 8 -5.25 20.10 5.42
CA LYS A 8 -6.27 20.46 4.42
C LYS A 8 -6.07 19.59 3.17
N ARG A 9 -7.06 18.76 2.82
CA ARG A 9 -7.10 18.06 1.51
C ARG A 9 -7.10 19.11 0.39
N MET A 10 -6.01 19.19 -0.36
CA MET A 10 -5.93 20.01 -1.57
C MET A 10 -6.76 19.35 -2.68
N LYS A 11 -7.56 20.13 -3.40
CA LYS A 11 -8.19 19.70 -4.65
C LYS A 11 -7.08 19.37 -5.65
N VAL A 12 -7.15 18.19 -6.27
CA VAL A 12 -6.15 17.71 -7.24
C VAL A 12 -6.07 18.71 -8.39
N LYS A 13 -4.93 19.41 -8.49
CA LYS A 13 -4.58 20.28 -9.63
C LYS A 13 -3.69 19.47 -10.56
N LYS A 14 -3.82 19.68 -11.88
CA LYS A 14 -2.88 19.17 -12.90
C LYS A 14 -1.43 19.43 -12.46
N PRO A 15 -0.48 18.50 -12.65
CA PRO A 15 0.90 18.71 -12.24
C PRO A 15 1.48 19.86 -13.06
N LYS A 16 2.39 20.63 -12.45
CA LYS A 16 3.21 21.60 -13.19
C LYS A 16 4.29 20.86 -13.98
N ASP A 17 4.89 21.53 -14.96
CA ASP A 17 6.00 20.99 -15.74
C ASP A 17 7.08 20.36 -14.84
N GLY A 18 7.43 19.10 -15.13
CA GLY A 18 8.41 18.31 -14.37
C GLY A 18 7.85 17.44 -13.25
N LEU A 19 6.54 17.41 -13.01
CA LEU A 19 5.92 16.52 -12.01
C LEU A 19 5.10 15.40 -12.67
N VAL A 20 5.23 14.18 -12.17
CA VAL A 20 4.50 12.99 -12.62
C VAL A 20 3.51 12.57 -11.54
N TYR A 21 2.30 12.18 -11.92
CA TYR A 21 1.40 11.48 -11.01
C TYR A 21 1.87 10.05 -10.86
N CYS A 22 2.42 9.73 -9.70
CA CYS A 22 2.66 8.34 -9.35
C CYS A 22 1.30 7.68 -9.13
N LEU A 23 1.14 6.48 -9.71
CA LEU A 23 0.04 5.56 -9.38
C LEU A 23 -1.35 6.04 -9.83
N GLU A 24 -1.40 6.76 -10.95
CA GLU A 24 -2.63 7.31 -11.54
C GLU A 24 -3.64 6.22 -11.96
N ASP A 25 -3.16 5.00 -12.14
CA ASP A 25 -3.89 3.80 -12.55
C ASP A 25 -4.37 2.92 -11.38
N MET A 26 -4.00 3.26 -10.14
CA MET A 26 -4.32 2.44 -8.95
C MET A 26 -5.76 2.62 -8.44
N ASN A 27 -6.74 2.36 -9.29
CA ASN A 27 -8.13 2.07 -8.88
C ASN A 27 -8.32 0.56 -8.72
N ARG A 28 -7.49 -0.09 -7.90
CA ARG A 28 -7.53 -1.55 -7.73
C ARG A 28 -8.62 -1.94 -6.74
N VAL A 29 -9.39 -2.97 -7.10
CA VAL A 29 -10.47 -3.52 -6.28
C VAL A 29 -10.05 -4.89 -5.78
N TYR A 30 -10.19 -5.10 -4.48
CA TYR A 30 -10.11 -6.41 -3.84
C TYR A 30 -11.51 -6.86 -3.49
N SER A 31 -11.79 -8.15 -3.59
CA SER A 31 -12.90 -8.71 -2.82
C SER A 31 -12.52 -8.70 -1.34
N GLU A 32 -13.52 -8.67 -0.46
CA GLU A 32 -13.29 -8.72 1.00
C GLU A 32 -12.48 -9.96 1.40
N SER A 33 -12.80 -11.12 0.83
CA SER A 33 -12.08 -12.37 1.10
C SER A 33 -10.60 -12.29 0.71
N THR A 34 -10.30 -11.72 -0.45
CA THR A 34 -8.92 -11.63 -0.94
C THR A 34 -8.09 -10.67 -0.08
N ILE A 35 -8.64 -9.51 0.32
CA ILE A 35 -7.86 -8.57 1.14
C ILE A 35 -7.65 -9.09 2.57
N GLU A 36 -8.60 -9.85 3.11
CA GLU A 36 -8.44 -10.55 4.39
C GLU A 36 -7.34 -11.62 4.31
N GLU A 37 -7.32 -12.43 3.25
CA GLU A 37 -6.31 -13.46 3.07
C GLU A 37 -4.90 -12.88 2.87
N VAL A 38 -4.78 -11.84 2.03
CA VAL A 38 -3.53 -11.06 1.86
C VAL A 38 -3.03 -10.50 3.20
N THR A 39 -3.94 -9.96 4.02
CA THR A 39 -3.63 -9.44 5.35
C THR A 39 -3.12 -10.53 6.28
N GLN A 40 -3.78 -11.68 6.31
CA GLN A 40 -3.38 -12.82 7.14
C GLN A 40 -2.01 -13.35 6.74
N LEU A 41 -1.73 -13.49 5.45
CA LEU A 41 -0.43 -13.95 4.95
C LEU A 41 0.68 -12.96 5.33
N HIS A 42 0.45 -11.66 5.21
CA HIS A 42 1.40 -10.67 5.69
C HIS A 42 1.66 -10.80 7.20
N ASP A 43 0.60 -10.94 8.01
CA ASP A 43 0.72 -11.13 9.46
C ASP A 43 1.41 -12.46 9.84
N MET A 44 1.35 -13.48 8.99
CA MET A 44 2.12 -14.73 9.12
C MET A 44 3.60 -14.56 8.76
N GLY A 45 3.99 -13.42 8.19
CA GLY A 45 5.38 -13.07 7.89
C GLY A 45 5.80 -13.27 6.43
N TYR A 46 4.87 -13.57 5.52
CA TYR A 46 5.15 -13.60 4.09
C TYR A 46 5.53 -12.20 3.58
N CYS A 47 6.49 -12.13 2.64
CA CYS A 47 6.82 -10.86 2.00
C CYS A 47 5.80 -10.50 0.92
N ILE A 48 5.82 -9.24 0.48
CA ILE A 48 4.86 -8.73 -0.51
C ILE A 48 4.99 -9.49 -1.82
N GLU A 49 6.21 -9.80 -2.24
CA GLU A 49 6.52 -10.51 -3.46
C GLU A 49 6.02 -11.96 -3.45
N ASP A 50 6.13 -12.65 -2.31
CA ASP A 50 5.58 -14.00 -2.16
C ASP A 50 4.06 -13.99 -2.27
N ILE A 51 3.39 -13.04 -1.61
CA ILE A 51 1.95 -12.87 -1.66
C ILE A 51 1.51 -12.51 -3.08
N ALA A 52 2.22 -11.60 -3.75
CA ALA A 52 1.97 -11.22 -5.13
C ALA A 52 1.97 -12.45 -6.07
N GLY A 53 2.96 -13.33 -5.91
CA GLY A 53 3.04 -14.59 -6.65
C GLY A 53 1.88 -15.56 -6.36
N LEU A 54 1.37 -15.61 -5.12
CA LEU A 54 0.24 -16.47 -4.74
C LEU A 54 -1.09 -16.01 -5.37
N PHE A 55 -1.28 -14.69 -5.52
CA PHE A 55 -2.52 -14.12 -6.04
C PHE A 55 -2.48 -13.78 -7.53
N ASP A 56 -1.37 -14.06 -8.22
CA ASP A 56 -1.12 -13.66 -9.62
C ASP A 56 -1.38 -12.16 -9.83
N ARG A 57 -0.81 -11.35 -8.93
CA ARG A 57 -0.96 -9.88 -8.90
C ARG A 57 0.39 -9.21 -8.81
N ASP A 58 0.46 -7.95 -9.20
CA ASP A 58 1.67 -7.16 -9.05
C ASP A 58 1.92 -6.82 -7.56
N ALA A 59 3.19 -6.77 -7.16
CA ALA A 59 3.59 -6.55 -5.77
C ALA A 59 3.15 -5.17 -5.24
N ASP A 60 3.13 -4.18 -6.11
CA ASP A 60 2.59 -2.84 -5.87
C ASP A 60 1.08 -2.88 -5.57
N GLU A 61 0.30 -3.76 -6.22
CA GLU A 61 -1.11 -3.95 -5.83
C GLU A 61 -1.21 -4.43 -4.39
N ILE A 62 -0.49 -5.51 -4.07
CA ILE A 62 -0.48 -6.10 -2.73
C ILE A 62 -0.06 -5.07 -1.68
N PHE A 63 0.97 -4.27 -1.99
CA PHE A 63 1.41 -3.18 -1.12
C PHE A 63 0.30 -2.17 -0.83
N ILE A 64 -0.45 -1.72 -1.85
CA ILE A 64 -1.58 -0.78 -1.63
C ILE A 64 -2.64 -1.40 -0.74
N GLY A 65 -2.99 -2.65 -1.00
CA GLY A 65 -4.00 -3.38 -0.24
C GLY A 65 -3.59 -3.44 1.24
N LEU A 66 -2.37 -3.89 1.51
CA LEU A 66 -1.82 -3.93 2.86
C LEU A 66 -1.74 -2.53 3.49
N TYR A 67 -1.34 -1.51 2.74
CA TYR A 67 -1.27 -0.14 3.24
C TYR A 67 -2.64 0.41 3.66
N ASP A 68 -3.70 0.13 2.90
CA ASP A 68 -5.07 0.45 3.30
C ASP A 68 -5.49 -0.29 4.58
N GLN A 69 -5.18 -1.59 4.69
CA GLN A 69 -5.45 -2.40 5.89
C GLN A 69 -4.69 -1.88 7.11
N ALA A 70 -3.44 -1.43 6.93
CA ALA A 70 -2.64 -0.80 7.98
C ALA A 70 -3.31 0.49 8.48
N ARG A 71 -3.82 1.33 7.56
CA ARG A 71 -4.54 2.56 7.92
C ARG A 71 -5.84 2.30 8.66
N LYS A 72 -6.47 1.15 8.41
CA LYS A 72 -7.69 0.68 9.11
C LYS A 72 -7.38 0.02 10.46
N GLY A 73 -6.10 -0.26 10.75
CA GLY A 73 -5.68 -0.94 11.98
C GLY A 73 -5.89 -2.45 11.94
N ASN A 74 -5.99 -3.04 10.75
CA ASN A 74 -6.27 -4.46 10.56
C ASN A 74 -5.00 -5.33 10.52
N LEU A 75 -3.81 -4.72 10.38
CA LEU A 75 -2.55 -5.46 10.42
C LEU A 75 -2.04 -5.62 11.85
N LYS A 76 -1.58 -6.82 12.19
CA LYS A 76 -0.83 -7.07 13.44
C LYS A 76 0.66 -6.81 13.25
N ARG A 77 1.16 -7.01 12.04
CA ARG A 77 2.55 -6.74 11.64
C ARG A 77 2.64 -5.41 10.88
N PRO A 78 3.59 -4.53 11.20
CA PRO A 78 3.82 -3.31 10.41
C PRO A 78 4.40 -3.64 9.03
N ILE A 79 4.05 -2.82 8.04
CA ILE A 79 4.63 -2.91 6.69
C ILE A 79 6.01 -2.28 6.75
N PHE A 80 7.05 -3.10 6.62
CA PHE A 80 8.41 -2.62 6.40
C PHE A 80 8.76 -2.76 4.93
N ILE A 81 8.93 -1.63 4.25
CA ILE A 81 9.56 -1.63 2.93
C ILE A 81 11.06 -1.76 3.22
N GLN A 82 11.63 -2.94 3.03
CA GLN A 82 13.09 -3.05 3.03
C GLN A 82 13.61 -2.37 1.76
N PRO A 83 14.52 -1.39 1.85
CA PRO A 83 15.20 -0.90 0.67
C PRO A 83 15.93 -2.11 0.06
N ARG A 84 15.62 -2.47 -1.19
CA ARG A 84 16.52 -3.35 -1.94
C ARG A 84 17.86 -2.62 -2.03
N GLU A 85 18.87 -3.13 -1.34
CA GLU A 85 20.24 -2.76 -1.67
C GLU A 85 20.44 -3.13 -3.14
N SER A 86 20.65 -2.10 -3.96
CA SER A 86 21.00 -2.29 -5.36
C SER A 86 22.40 -2.87 -5.38
N VAL A 87 22.51 -4.16 -5.74
CA VAL A 87 23.78 -4.85 -5.98
C VAL A 87 24.41 -4.35 -7.27
#